data_AF-A0A4P8PQC9-F1
#
_entry.id   AF-A0A4P8PQC9-F1
#
_cell.length_a   1.000
_cell.length_b   1.000
_cell.length_c   1.000
_cell.angle_alpha   90.00
_cell.angle_beta   90.00
_cell.angle_gamma   90.00
#
_symmetry.space_group_name_H-M   'P 1'
#
loop_
_entity.id
_entity.type
_entity.pdbx_description
1 polymer ?
#
loop_
_entity_poly.entity_id
_entity_poly.type
_entity_poly.pdbx_seq_one_letter_code
_entity_poly.pdbx_strand_id
1 'polypeptide(L)'
;MPRRRLLRYGALALAAALAAGLLYTMFVYHSVNIFIPPERLESLGRTYLRGDSDGFAREEIRQPAHDNYTLEHVSNLWPRHAVFQFQNDTIRGQATTSAYLKWGGRYIRYSLSGGP
;
A
#
# COMPACT_ATOMS: atom_id res chain seq x y z
N MET A 1 32.77 8.68 42.47
CA MET A 1 31.47 8.46 41.78
C MET A 1 31.41 8.93 40.29
N PRO A 2 32.39 8.66 39.39
CA PRO A 2 32.27 9.07 37.97
C PRO A 2 31.73 7.96 37.02
N ARG A 3 31.97 6.68 37.31
CA ARG A 3 31.64 5.55 36.41
C ARG A 3 30.15 5.39 36.09
N ARG A 4 29.27 5.63 37.08
CA ARG A 4 27.81 5.55 36.88
C ARG A 4 27.27 6.65 35.96
N ARG A 5 27.89 7.83 35.93
CA ARG A 5 27.49 8.92 35.03
C ARG A 5 27.94 8.66 33.60
N LEU A 6 29.17 8.15 33.42
CA LEU A 6 29.70 7.80 32.10
C LEU A 6 28.85 6.71 31.41
N LEU A 7 28.46 5.68 32.17
CA LEU A 7 27.56 4.62 31.67
C LEU A 7 26.17 5.15 31.27
N ARG A 8 25.61 6.09 32.03
CA ARG A 8 24.32 6.73 31.71
C ARG A 8 24.38 7.55 30.44
N TYR A 9 25.43 8.36 30.27
CA TYR A 9 25.60 9.15 29.04
C TYR A 9 25.87 8.27 27.82
N GLY A 10 26.64 7.19 27.97
CA GLY A 10 26.83 6.19 26.91
C GLY A 10 25.51 5.52 26.50
N ALA A 11 24.69 5.10 27.47
CA ALA A 11 23.39 4.51 27.19
C ALA A 11 22.42 5.50 26.51
N LEU A 12 22.43 6.77 26.93
CA LEU A 12 21.62 7.83 26.30
C LEU A 12 22.05 8.09 24.85
N ALA A 13 23.36 8.17 24.59
CA ALA A 13 23.88 8.37 23.24
C ALA A 13 23.51 7.18 22.33
N LEU A 14 23.60 5.95 22.84
CA LEU A 14 23.21 4.75 22.10
C LEU A 14 21.70 4.75 21.80
N ALA A 15 20.86 5.07 22.79
CA ALA A 15 19.41 5.16 22.62
C ALA A 15 19.03 6.25 21.60
N ALA A 16 19.69 7.41 21.64
CA ALA A 16 19.46 8.49 20.68
C ALA A 16 19.87 8.07 19.25
N ALA A 17 21.00 7.39 19.08
CA ALA A 17 21.44 6.88 17.78
C ALA A 17 20.46 5.84 17.22
N LEU A 18 19.96 4.91 18.05
CA LEU A 18 18.95 3.93 17.65
C LEU A 18 17.63 4.60 17.27
N ALA A 19 17.17 5.59 18.04
CA ALA A 19 15.95 6.33 17.73
C ALA A 19 16.09 7.11 16.41
N ALA A 20 17.22 7.78 16.19
CA ALA A 20 17.50 8.48 14.93
C ALA A 20 17.54 7.51 13.74
N GLY A 21 18.16 6.34 13.91
CA GLY A 21 18.19 5.29 12.89
C GLY A 21 16.79 4.76 12.54
N LEU A 22 15.95 4.50 13.54
CA LEU A 22 14.56 4.08 13.34
C LEU A 22 13.72 5.16 12.64
N LEU A 23 13.88 6.42 13.03
CA LEU A 23 13.18 7.53 12.40
C LEU A 23 13.63 7.72 10.94
N TYR A 24 14.92 7.57 10.66
CA TYR A 24 15.44 7.63 9.30
C TYR A 24 14.91 6.48 8.43
N THR A 25 14.92 5.24 8.92
CA THR A 25 14.37 4.11 8.16
C THR A 25 12.87 4.24 7.95
N MET A 26 12.11 4.69 8.95
CA MET A 26 10.69 5.02 8.80
C MET A 26 10.47 6.11 7.74
N PHE A 27 11.28 7.16 7.74
CA PHE A 27 11.18 8.25 6.77
C PHE A 27 11.50 7.80 5.34
N VAL A 28 12.57 7.03 5.16
CA VAL A 28 12.93 6.45 3.86
C VAL A 28 11.84 5.49 3.37
N TYR A 29 11.36 4.60 4.23
CA TYR A 29 10.30 3.65 3.88
C TYR A 29 9.00 4.36 3.51
N HIS A 30 8.63 5.39 4.28
CA HIS A 30 7.48 6.24 3.97
C HIS A 30 7.66 6.97 2.64
N SER A 31 8.86 7.51 2.38
CA SER A 31 9.18 8.20 1.14
C SER A 31 9.11 7.26 -0.06
N VAL A 32 9.73 6.07 0.01
CA VAL A 32 9.65 5.06 -1.06
C VAL A 32 8.20 4.65 -1.31
N ASN A 33 7.39 4.45 -0.27
CA ASN A 33 5.95 4.20 -0.39
C ASN A 33 5.12 5.46 -0.74
N ILE A 34 5.72 6.61 -0.98
CA ILE A 34 5.06 7.77 -1.60
C ILE A 34 5.46 7.85 -3.08
N PHE A 35 6.70 7.49 -3.41
CA PHE A 35 7.26 7.63 -4.75
C PHE A 35 7.05 6.41 -5.64
N ILE A 36 7.05 5.20 -5.07
CA ILE A 36 6.99 3.94 -5.81
C ILE A 36 5.82 3.09 -5.32
N PRO A 37 4.87 2.74 -6.19
CA PRO A 37 3.77 1.85 -5.85
C PRO A 37 4.30 0.44 -5.59
N PRO A 38 3.79 -0.26 -4.57
CA PRO A 38 4.32 -1.56 -4.16
C PRO A 38 4.08 -2.63 -5.23
N GLU A 39 4.92 -3.66 -5.27
CA GLU A 39 4.72 -4.79 -6.18
C GLU A 39 3.54 -5.67 -5.78
N ARG A 40 3.17 -5.65 -4.50
CA ARG A 40 2.08 -6.47 -3.93
C ARG A 40 1.12 -5.60 -3.13
N LEU A 41 -0.14 -5.97 -3.17
CA LEU A 41 -1.21 -5.27 -2.47
C LEU A 41 -2.13 -6.28 -1.81
N GLU A 42 -2.45 -6.08 -0.53
CA GLU A 42 -3.49 -6.85 0.15
C GLU A 42 -4.79 -6.05 0.20
N SER A 43 -5.89 -6.68 -0.20
CA SER A 43 -7.22 -6.07 -0.21
C SER A 43 -8.29 -7.17 -0.08
N LEU A 44 -9.30 -6.93 0.76
CA LEU A 44 -10.40 -7.88 1.00
C LEU A 44 -9.93 -9.31 1.32
N GLY A 45 -8.85 -9.44 2.11
CA GLY A 45 -8.27 -10.73 2.52
C GLY A 45 -7.54 -11.50 1.40
N ARG A 46 -7.25 -10.84 0.28
CA ARG A 46 -6.51 -11.42 -0.86
C ARG A 46 -5.28 -10.59 -1.20
N THR A 47 -4.25 -11.26 -1.70
CA THR A 47 -3.02 -10.63 -2.20
C THR A 47 -3.09 -10.48 -3.71
N TYR A 48 -2.71 -9.31 -4.21
CA TYR A 48 -2.65 -8.96 -5.62
C TYR A 48 -1.24 -8.56 -6.01
N LEU A 49 -0.85 -8.87 -7.25
CA LEU A 49 0.44 -8.51 -7.85
C LEU A 49 0.25 -7.36 -8.83
N ARG A 50 1.18 -6.42 -8.81
CA ARG A 50 1.21 -5.27 -9.72
C ARG A 50 1.34 -5.78 -11.16
N GLY A 51 0.48 -5.28 -12.04
CA GLY A 51 0.62 -5.49 -13.49
C GLY A 51 1.66 -4.55 -14.10
N ASP A 52 2.10 -4.88 -15.32
CA ASP A 52 3.19 -4.18 -16.03
C ASP A 52 2.80 -2.79 -16.61
N SER A 53 1.75 -2.17 -16.07
CA SER A 53 1.23 -0.89 -16.55
C SER A 53 1.71 0.27 -15.69
N ASP A 54 1.98 1.41 -16.31
CA ASP A 54 2.26 2.69 -15.65
C ASP A 54 1.01 3.33 -14.99
N GLY A 55 -0.11 2.62 -15.00
CA GLY A 55 -1.39 3.02 -14.43
C GLY A 55 -2.29 3.75 -15.41
N PHE A 56 -3.58 3.70 -15.14
CA PHE A 56 -4.66 4.18 -16.00
C PHE A 56 -5.25 5.48 -15.46
N ALA A 57 -5.75 6.34 -16.35
CA ALA A 57 -6.75 7.33 -15.94
C ALA A 57 -8.03 6.62 -15.51
N ARG A 58 -8.91 7.26 -14.72
CA ARG A 58 -10.13 6.59 -14.23
C ARG A 58 -11.03 6.16 -15.38
N GLU A 59 -11.08 6.98 -16.42
CA GLU A 59 -11.91 6.83 -17.61
C GLU A 59 -11.40 5.72 -18.54
N GLU A 60 -10.11 5.37 -18.42
CA GLU A 60 -9.49 4.27 -19.18
C GLU A 60 -9.78 2.89 -18.57
N ILE A 61 -10.22 2.84 -17.31
CA ILE A 61 -10.52 1.60 -16.60
C ILE A 61 -11.85 1.05 -17.13
N ARG A 62 -11.75 0.10 -18.05
CA ARG A 62 -12.91 -0.57 -18.62
C ARG A 62 -13.60 -1.43 -17.57
N GLN A 63 -14.90 -1.20 -17.43
CA GLN A 63 -15.79 -2.07 -16.64
C GLN A 63 -15.77 -3.49 -17.22
N PRO A 64 -15.78 -4.53 -16.37
CA PRO A 64 -15.99 -5.90 -16.83
C PRO A 64 -17.29 -5.97 -17.64
N ALA A 65 -17.22 -6.58 -18.82
CA ALA A 65 -18.43 -6.93 -19.53
C ALA A 65 -19.23 -7.91 -18.65
N HIS A 66 -20.55 -7.80 -18.67
CA HIS A 66 -21.56 -8.74 -18.16
C HIS A 66 -22.36 -8.34 -16.91
N ASP A 67 -21.98 -7.36 -16.09
CA ASP A 67 -22.88 -6.81 -15.05
C ASP A 67 -22.70 -5.30 -14.82
N ASN A 68 -23.63 -4.69 -14.08
CA ASN A 68 -23.54 -3.34 -13.51
C ASN A 68 -22.49 -3.27 -12.39
N TYR A 69 -21.23 -3.54 -12.72
CA TYR A 69 -20.10 -3.32 -11.83
C TYR A 69 -19.77 -1.82 -11.74
N THR A 70 -19.61 -1.34 -10.52
CA THR A 70 -19.07 0.00 -10.25
C THR A 70 -17.70 -0.11 -9.60
N LEU A 71 -16.81 0.82 -9.94
CA LEU A 71 -15.47 0.88 -9.33
C LEU A 71 -15.58 1.55 -7.95
N GLU A 72 -15.72 0.73 -6.91
CA GLU A 72 -15.89 1.18 -5.53
C GLU A 72 -14.56 1.17 -4.77
N HIS A 73 -14.44 2.09 -3.80
CA HIS A 73 -13.34 2.09 -2.84
C HIS A 73 -13.60 1.00 -1.79
N VAL A 74 -12.66 0.07 -1.63
CA VAL A 74 -12.84 -1.11 -0.75
C VAL A 74 -11.87 -1.17 0.42
N SER A 75 -10.68 -0.57 0.31
CA SER A 75 -9.69 -0.56 1.37
C SER A 75 -8.65 0.55 1.18
N ASN A 76 -7.87 0.82 2.22
CA ASN A 76 -6.71 1.72 2.13
C ASN A 76 -5.42 0.92 2.31
N LEU A 77 -4.49 1.09 1.38
CA LEU A 77 -3.11 0.72 1.60
C LEU A 77 -2.43 1.83 2.42
N TRP A 78 -1.76 1.45 3.51
CA TRP A 78 -0.96 2.38 4.30
C TRP A 78 0.14 3.03 3.43
N PRO A 79 0.39 4.35 3.52
CA PRO A 79 -0.13 5.26 4.54
C PRO A 79 -1.50 5.88 4.26
N ARG A 80 -2.02 5.88 3.02
CA ARG A 80 -3.31 6.52 2.65
C ARG A 80 -3.71 6.30 1.18
N HIS A 81 -3.24 5.24 0.54
CA HIS A 81 -3.56 4.98 -0.87
C HIS A 81 -4.85 4.20 -0.99
N ALA A 82 -5.87 4.82 -1.58
CA ALA A 82 -7.17 4.19 -1.77
C ALA A 82 -7.07 3.05 -2.79
N VAL A 83 -7.62 1.90 -2.42
CA VAL A 83 -7.72 0.70 -3.25
C VAL A 83 -9.16 0.57 -3.73
N PHE A 84 -9.31 0.39 -5.02
CA PHE A 84 -10.59 0.25 -5.69
C PHE A 84 -10.73 -1.14 -6.29
N GLN A 85 -11.95 -1.67 -6.26
CA GLN A 85 -12.30 -2.90 -6.95
C GLN A 85 -13.66 -2.73 -7.62
N PHE A 86 -13.90 -3.51 -8.67
CA PHE A 86 -15.23 -3.59 -9.26
C PHE A 86 -16.15 -4.34 -8.29
N GLN A 87 -17.30 -3.74 -7.97
CA GLN A 87 -18.29 -4.28 -7.05
C GLN A 87 -19.67 -4.14 -7.67
N ASN A 88 -20.60 -5.01 -7.30
CA ASN A 88 -22.02 -4.91 -7.62
C ASN A 88 -22.83 -5.33 -6.38
N ASP A 89 -24.16 -5.29 -6.48
CA ASP A 89 -25.03 -5.64 -5.36
C ASP A 89 -24.89 -7.10 -4.89
N THR A 90 -24.44 -8.00 -5.78
CA THR A 90 -24.32 -9.43 -5.51
C THR A 90 -23.00 -9.81 -4.84
N ILE A 91 -21.89 -9.17 -5.20
CA ILE A 91 -20.54 -9.52 -4.72
C ILE A 91 -19.93 -8.47 -3.78
N ARG A 92 -20.76 -7.58 -3.23
CA ARG A 92 -20.28 -6.46 -2.42
C ARG A 92 -19.42 -6.92 -1.23
N GLY A 93 -18.21 -6.38 -1.13
CA GLY A 93 -17.23 -6.73 -0.10
C GLY A 93 -16.45 -8.01 -0.39
N GLN A 94 -16.64 -8.62 -1.57
CA GLN A 94 -15.86 -9.78 -2.00
C GLN A 94 -14.69 -9.34 -2.90
N ALA A 95 -13.57 -10.03 -2.72
CA ALA A 95 -12.39 -9.85 -3.55
C ALA A 95 -12.66 -10.27 -5.00
N THR A 96 -12.36 -9.40 -5.95
CA THR A 96 -12.43 -9.69 -7.39
C THR A 96 -11.06 -10.07 -7.95
N THR A 97 -11.00 -10.43 -9.23
CA THR A 97 -9.76 -10.81 -9.92
C THR A 97 -8.78 -9.64 -10.13
N SER A 98 -9.25 -8.40 -10.01
CA SER A 98 -8.40 -7.21 -10.19
C SER A 98 -8.68 -6.14 -9.14
N ALA A 99 -7.62 -5.49 -8.69
CA ALA A 99 -7.68 -4.33 -7.80
C ALA A 99 -6.93 -3.16 -8.41
N TYR A 100 -7.31 -1.95 -8.05
CA TYR A 100 -6.74 -0.71 -8.57
C TYR A 100 -6.28 0.17 -7.43
N LEU A 101 -4.97 0.41 -7.35
CA LEU A 101 -4.40 1.33 -6.36
C LEU A 101 -4.37 2.74 -6.93
N LYS A 102 -5.03 3.70 -6.27
CA LYS A 102 -4.91 5.10 -6.64
C LYS A 102 -3.58 5.66 -6.15
N TRP A 103 -2.73 6.05 -7.09
CA TRP A 103 -1.37 6.50 -6.86
C TRP A 103 -1.02 7.68 -7.76
N GLY A 104 -0.58 8.81 -7.18
CA GLY A 104 -0.16 9.98 -7.98
C GLY A 104 -1.20 10.47 -8.98
N GLY A 105 -2.50 10.28 -8.71
CA GLY A 105 -3.59 10.63 -9.63
C GLY A 105 -3.93 9.58 -10.69
N ARG A 106 -3.17 8.50 -10.80
CA ARG A 106 -3.43 7.35 -11.69
C ARG A 106 -3.93 6.15 -10.89
N TYR A 107 -4.46 5.15 -11.61
CA TYR A 107 -4.94 3.89 -11.06
C TYR A 107 -4.06 2.75 -11.55
N ILE A 108 -3.26 2.20 -10.66
CA ILE A 108 -2.35 1.10 -10.98
C ILE A 108 -3.11 -0.20 -10.83
N ARG A 109 -3.10 -1.02 -11.88
CA ARG A 109 -3.80 -2.30 -11.88
C ARG A 109 -2.96 -3.37 -11.18
N TYR A 110 -3.62 -4.13 -10.32
CA TYR A 110 -3.11 -5.32 -9.68
C TYR A 110 -4.01 -6.50 -10.02
N SER A 111 -3.43 -7.67 -10.24
CA SER A 111 -4.14 -8.93 -10.52
C SER A 111 -4.02 -9.86 -9.33
N LEU A 112 -5.09 -10.59 -9.02
CA LEU A 112 -5.13 -11.52 -7.90
C LEU A 112 -3.98 -12.53 -8.00
N SER A 113 -3.17 -12.68 -6.96
CA SER A 113 -2.07 -13.64 -6.95
C SER A 113 -2.65 -15.03 -6.72
N GLY A 114 -2.58 -15.88 -7.74
CA GLY A 114 -2.94 -17.30 -7.62
C GLY A 114 -4.40 -17.65 -7.90
N GLY A 115 -4.96 -17.21 -9.03
CA GLY A 115 -6.14 -17.92 -9.53
C GLY A 115 -6.50 -17.61 -10.98
N PRO A 116 -7.03 -18.61 -11.69
CA PRO A 116 -6.37 -19.88 -12.00
C PRO A 116 -5.01 -19.71 -12.72
#